data_AF-A0A2D4EQ20-F1
#
_entry.id   AF-A0A2D4EQ20-F1
#
_cell.length_a   1.000
_cell.length_b   1.000
_cell.length_c   1.000
_cell.angle_alpha   90.00
_cell.angle_beta   90.00
_cell.angle_gamma   90.00
#
_symmetry.space_group_name_H-M   'P 1'
#
loop_
_entity.id
_entity.type
_entity.pdbx_description
1 polymer ?
#
loop_
_entity_poly.entity_id
_entity_poly.type
_entity_poly.pdbx_seq_one_letter_code
_entity_poly.pdbx_strand_id
1 'polypeptide(L)'
;PAVERILKIYDPLKSYFLSQDKCPRILEEFFEKESSKIWLEFVHNQAALFQNAIKLIEGDKISVIEVANEVNNLKFQYQEQLENNFLPLIIRNSISQLEEQGAINRADIMNHVKKFYSNCIDYLEEWTVHYNDIEHFHWVTLKQELNWNDVQKSFDHITQNFPYSNISENDLFNEVSLLKKIY
;
A
#
# COMPACT_ATOMS: atom_id res chain seq x y z
N PRO A 1 2.44 -9.60 12.49
CA PRO A 1 2.57 -10.59 13.59
C PRO A 1 3.04 -10.01 14.94
N ALA A 2 4.10 -9.20 14.97
CA ALA A 2 4.65 -8.67 16.23
C ALA A 2 3.74 -7.64 16.92
N VAL A 3 3.27 -6.62 16.20
CA VAL A 3 2.38 -5.57 16.75
C VAL A 3 1.06 -6.15 17.26
N GLU A 4 0.49 -7.10 16.52
CA GLU A 4 -0.74 -7.80 16.91
C GLU A 4 -0.59 -8.50 18.28
N ARG A 5 0.57 -9.14 18.54
CA ARG A 5 0.84 -9.75 19.84
C ARG A 5 0.91 -8.70 20.94
N ILE A 6 1.60 -7.58 20.70
CA ILE A 6 1.68 -6.48 21.67
C ILE A 6 0.28 -5.96 21.99
N LEU A 7 -0.57 -5.75 20.99
CA LEU A 7 -1.96 -5.29 21.17
C LEU A 7 -2.79 -6.26 22.02
N LYS A 8 -2.65 -7.59 21.82
CA LYS A 8 -3.38 -8.61 22.59
C LYS A 8 -3.03 -8.64 24.08
N ILE A 9 -1.80 -8.26 24.44
CA ILE A 9 -1.33 -8.22 25.83
C ILE A 9 -0.98 -6.79 26.26
N TYR A 10 -1.59 -5.78 25.64
CA TYR A 10 -1.22 -4.38 25.87
C TYR A 10 -1.37 -3.97 27.33
N ASP A 11 -2.51 -4.28 27.96
CA ASP A 11 -2.77 -3.88 29.35
C ASP A 11 -1.84 -4.61 30.34
N PRO A 12 -1.61 -5.94 30.22
CA PRO A 12 -0.56 -6.61 30.99
C PRO A 12 0.84 -6.00 30.82
N LEU A 13 1.22 -5.62 29.59
CA LEU A 13 2.51 -4.98 29.33
C LEU A 13 2.60 -3.59 29.98
N LYS A 14 1.54 -2.76 29.83
CA LYS A 14 1.44 -1.45 30.49
C LYS A 14 1.61 -1.59 32.00
N SER A 15 0.85 -2.48 32.64
CA SER A 15 0.96 -2.73 34.08
C SER A 15 2.34 -3.25 34.48
N TYR A 16 2.93 -4.17 33.71
CA TYR A 16 4.25 -4.69 34.01
C TYR A 16 5.30 -3.58 33.98
N PHE A 17 5.42 -2.84 32.88
CA PHE A 17 6.47 -1.84 32.70
C PHE A 17 6.32 -0.66 33.67
N LEU A 18 5.10 -0.20 33.94
CA LEU A 18 4.86 0.88 34.91
C LEU A 18 5.05 0.43 36.37
N SER A 19 5.11 -0.88 36.64
CA SER A 19 5.41 -1.42 37.99
C SER A 19 6.90 -1.63 38.26
N GLN A 20 7.76 -1.54 37.25
CA GLN A 20 9.19 -1.79 37.40
C GLN A 20 9.91 -0.55 37.93
N ASP A 21 10.68 -0.71 39.02
CA ASP A 21 11.52 0.36 39.61
C ASP A 21 12.60 0.88 38.64
N LYS A 22 13.03 0.05 37.69
CA LYS A 22 14.01 0.41 36.65
C LYS A 22 13.46 0.18 35.24
N CYS A 23 12.31 0.79 34.92
CA CYS A 23 11.78 0.79 33.57
C CYS A 23 12.64 1.67 32.64
N PRO A 24 12.96 1.23 31.41
CA PRO A 24 13.54 2.13 30.41
C PRO A 24 12.60 3.30 30.13
N ARG A 25 13.11 4.53 30.26
CA ARG A 25 12.33 5.77 30.13
C ARG A 25 11.47 5.86 28.86
N ILE A 26 11.97 5.36 27.73
CA ILE A 26 11.20 5.33 26.47
C ILE A 26 9.94 4.47 26.58
N LEU A 27 10.02 3.33 27.27
CA LEU A 27 8.88 2.43 27.46
C LEU A 27 7.91 3.00 28.50
N GLU A 28 8.43 3.59 29.57
CA GLU A 28 7.63 4.30 30.57
C GLU A 28 6.82 5.42 29.90
N GLU A 29 7.46 6.35 29.18
CA GLU A 29 6.81 7.44 28.46
C GLU A 29 5.81 6.93 27.40
N PHE A 30 6.08 5.78 26.79
CA PHE A 30 5.15 5.15 25.86
C PHE A 30 3.90 4.63 26.58
N PHE A 31 4.05 3.88 27.67
CA PHE A 31 2.91 3.27 28.36
C PHE A 31 2.09 4.25 29.21
N GLU A 32 2.69 5.37 29.64
CA GLU A 32 1.98 6.47 30.32
C GLU A 32 1.05 7.25 29.38
N LYS A 33 1.41 7.39 28.10
CA LYS A 33 0.60 8.11 27.13
C LYS A 33 -0.60 7.28 26.68
N GLU A 34 -1.80 7.78 26.95
CA GLU A 34 -3.06 7.13 26.54
C GLU A 34 -3.18 6.98 25.01
N SER A 35 -2.54 7.85 24.23
CA SER A 35 -2.52 7.79 22.76
C SER A 35 -1.63 6.70 22.18
N SER A 36 -0.72 6.10 22.96
CA SER A 36 0.25 5.13 22.45
C SER A 36 -0.40 3.87 21.88
N LYS A 37 -1.50 3.41 22.48
CA LYS A 37 -2.26 2.26 21.97
C LYS A 37 -2.84 2.54 20.58
N ILE A 38 -3.36 3.75 20.37
CA ILE A 38 -3.90 4.19 19.07
C ILE A 38 -2.83 4.08 17.98
N TRP A 39 -1.60 4.48 18.27
CA TRP A 39 -0.51 4.38 17.31
C TRP A 39 -0.15 2.93 16.97
N LEU A 40 -0.21 2.00 17.93
CA LEU A 40 -0.02 0.58 17.63
C LEU A 40 -1.16 0.00 16.78
N GLU A 41 -2.41 0.36 17.09
CA GLU A 41 -3.58 -0.05 16.30
C GLU A 41 -3.48 0.46 14.87
N PHE A 42 -3.08 1.73 14.71
CA PHE A 42 -2.85 2.35 13.41
C PHE A 42 -1.73 1.63 12.64
N VAL A 43 -0.54 1.50 13.23
CA VAL A 43 0.58 0.81 12.56
C VAL A 43 0.25 -0.64 12.23
N HIS A 44 -0.48 -1.35 13.09
CA HIS A 44 -0.93 -2.71 12.81
C HIS A 44 -1.82 -2.78 11.57
N ASN A 45 -2.78 -1.86 11.45
CA ASN A 45 -3.67 -1.79 10.30
C ASN A 45 -2.91 -1.45 9.01
N GLN A 46 -2.00 -0.47 9.07
CA GLN A 46 -1.20 -0.06 7.91
C GLN A 46 -0.22 -1.14 7.46
N ALA A 47 0.42 -1.83 8.41
CA ALA A 47 1.29 -2.97 8.11
C ALA A 47 0.54 -4.12 7.44
N ALA A 48 -0.75 -4.30 7.73
CA ALA A 48 -1.56 -5.33 7.07
C ALA A 48 -1.76 -5.03 5.58
N LEU A 49 -1.94 -3.77 5.19
CA LEU A 49 -2.04 -3.35 3.78
C LEU A 49 -0.76 -3.66 3.02
N PHE A 50 0.39 -3.22 3.55
CA PHE A 50 1.70 -3.55 2.96
C PHE A 50 1.94 -5.06 2.89
N GLN A 51 1.64 -5.80 3.96
CA GLN A 51 1.84 -7.25 3.98
C GLN A 51 1.01 -7.97 2.93
N ASN A 52 -0.21 -7.49 2.65
CA ASN A 52 -1.06 -8.08 1.62
C ASN A 52 -0.47 -7.84 0.22
N ALA A 53 0.02 -6.64 -0.07
CA ALA A 53 0.71 -6.35 -1.33
C ALA A 53 2.01 -7.18 -1.47
N ILE A 54 2.83 -7.24 -0.42
CA ILE A 54 4.07 -8.03 -0.39
C ILE A 54 3.80 -9.50 -0.71
N LYS A 55 2.75 -10.11 -0.11
CA LYS A 55 2.42 -11.52 -0.38
C LYS A 55 2.09 -11.79 -1.85
N LEU A 56 1.50 -10.83 -2.55
CA LEU A 56 1.22 -10.97 -3.98
C LEU A 56 2.51 -10.82 -4.78
N ILE A 57 3.32 -9.81 -4.46
CA ILE A 57 4.61 -9.51 -5.10
C ILE A 57 5.64 -10.64 -4.92
N GLU A 58 5.66 -11.30 -3.77
CA GLU A 58 6.56 -12.43 -3.48
C GLU A 58 6.07 -13.76 -4.06
N GLY A 59 4.96 -13.77 -4.81
CA GLY A 59 4.43 -14.98 -5.41
C GLY A 59 5.32 -15.55 -6.52
N ASP A 60 5.58 -16.86 -6.51
CA ASP A 60 6.50 -17.54 -7.44
C ASP A 60 6.15 -17.42 -8.95
N LYS A 61 4.94 -16.97 -9.29
CA LYS A 61 4.43 -16.91 -10.66
C LYS A 61 4.04 -15.50 -11.11
N ILE A 62 4.40 -14.47 -10.34
CA ILE A 62 4.02 -13.10 -10.68
C ILE A 62 4.95 -12.52 -11.75
N SER A 63 4.36 -11.88 -12.75
CA SER A 63 5.09 -11.13 -13.77
C SER A 63 5.46 -9.72 -13.27
N VAL A 64 6.45 -9.10 -13.89
CA VAL A 64 6.86 -7.71 -13.55
C VAL A 64 5.70 -6.70 -13.73
N ILE A 65 4.81 -6.95 -14.69
CA ILE A 65 3.63 -6.11 -14.95
C ILE A 65 2.64 -6.21 -13.77
N GLU A 66 2.43 -7.42 -13.26
CA GLU A 66 1.59 -7.63 -12.08
C GLU A 66 2.21 -7.02 -10.82
N VAL A 67 3.53 -7.10 -10.66
CA VAL A 67 4.23 -6.40 -9.56
C VAL A 67 3.97 -4.90 -9.64
N ALA A 68 4.16 -4.28 -10.81
CA ALA A 68 3.91 -2.86 -11.02
C ALA A 68 2.45 -2.48 -10.68
N ASN A 69 1.49 -3.32 -11.09
CA ASN A 69 0.08 -3.14 -10.78
C ASN A 69 -0.20 -3.22 -9.29
N GLU A 70 0.36 -4.18 -8.56
CA GLU A 70 0.14 -4.31 -7.12
C GLU A 70 0.72 -3.11 -6.34
N VAL A 71 1.88 -2.60 -6.75
CA VAL A 71 2.46 -1.38 -6.16
C VAL A 71 1.57 -0.16 -6.45
N ASN A 72 1.10 0.01 -7.68
CA ASN A 72 0.19 1.09 -8.05
C ASN A 72 -1.16 1.00 -7.34
N ASN A 73 -1.70 -0.21 -7.16
CA ASN A 73 -2.93 -0.45 -6.39
C ASN A 73 -2.74 -0.02 -4.94
N LEU A 74 -1.61 -0.37 -4.31
CA LEU A 74 -1.32 0.05 -2.94
C LEU A 74 -1.17 1.58 -2.83
N LYS A 75 -0.50 2.21 -3.81
CA LYS A 75 -0.38 3.67 -3.89
C LYS A 75 -1.75 4.34 -3.99
N PHE A 76 -2.62 3.84 -4.88
CA PHE A 76 -3.99 4.32 -5.04
C PHE A 76 -4.81 4.17 -3.76
N GLN A 77 -4.70 3.04 -3.05
CA GLN A 77 -5.36 2.86 -1.76
C GLN A 77 -4.94 3.90 -0.72
N TYR A 78 -3.66 4.30 -0.70
CA TYR A 78 -3.19 5.36 0.20
C TYR A 78 -3.65 6.76 -0.22
N GLN A 79 -3.72 7.03 -1.53
CA GLN A 79 -4.31 8.28 -2.06
C GLN A 79 -5.77 8.40 -1.64
N GLU A 80 -6.58 7.37 -1.87
CA GLU A 80 -7.98 7.33 -1.45
C GLU A 80 -8.13 7.54 0.06
N GLN A 81 -7.29 6.89 0.88
CA GLN A 81 -7.31 7.08 2.33
C GLN A 81 -6.95 8.51 2.75
N LEU A 82 -5.99 9.13 2.08
CA LEU A 82 -5.56 10.51 2.35
C LEU A 82 -6.65 11.52 1.98
N GLU A 83 -7.19 11.43 0.79
CA GLU A 83 -8.23 12.34 0.27
C GLU A 83 -9.51 12.28 1.10
N ASN A 84 -9.90 11.07 1.52
CA ASN A 84 -11.11 10.85 2.30
C ASN A 84 -10.90 10.96 3.82
N ASN A 85 -9.69 11.30 4.29
CA ASN A 85 -9.35 11.33 5.72
C ASN A 85 -9.70 10.01 6.44
N PHE A 86 -9.48 8.88 5.77
CA PHE A 86 -9.96 7.59 6.21
C PHE A 86 -9.22 7.11 7.47
N LEU A 87 -9.99 6.58 8.41
CA LEU A 87 -9.50 5.86 9.57
C LEU A 87 -10.40 4.64 9.85
N PRO A 88 -9.82 3.47 10.15
CA PRO A 88 -10.56 2.32 10.63
C PRO A 88 -11.45 2.65 11.83
N LEU A 89 -12.63 2.01 11.91
CA LEU A 89 -13.62 2.28 12.96
C LEU A 89 -13.05 2.14 14.37
N ILE A 90 -12.23 1.11 14.62
CA ILE A 90 -11.61 0.89 15.94
C ILE A 90 -10.77 2.11 16.37
N ILE A 91 -9.96 2.66 15.48
CA ILE A 91 -9.12 3.83 15.74
C ILE A 91 -9.96 5.08 15.93
N ARG A 92 -11.00 5.27 15.11
CA ARG A 92 -11.93 6.40 15.26
C ARG A 92 -12.62 6.40 16.62
N ASN A 93 -13.04 5.23 17.10
CA ASN A 93 -13.67 5.08 18.40
C ASN A 93 -12.68 5.41 19.54
N SER A 94 -11.45 4.87 19.47
CA SER A 94 -10.39 5.16 20.44
C SER A 94 -10.06 6.66 20.49
N ILE A 95 -9.97 7.33 19.33
CA ILE A 95 -9.75 8.78 19.25
C ILE A 95 -10.90 9.54 19.90
N SER A 96 -12.15 9.24 19.55
CA SER A 96 -13.30 9.93 20.15
C SER A 96 -13.32 9.82 21.68
N GLN A 97 -13.08 8.62 22.22
CA GLN A 97 -13.05 8.40 23.66
C GLN A 97 -11.96 9.21 24.38
N LEU A 98 -10.75 9.24 23.83
CA LEU A 98 -9.65 10.01 24.44
C LEU A 98 -9.79 11.52 24.26
N GLU A 99 -10.42 11.96 23.16
CA GLU A 99 -10.71 13.36 22.89
C GLU A 99 -11.76 13.90 23.88
N GLU A 100 -12.83 13.13 24.15
CA GLU A 100 -13.84 13.46 25.17
C GLU A 100 -13.25 13.58 26.57
N GLN A 101 -12.18 12.82 26.86
CA GLN A 101 -11.44 12.87 28.12
C GLN A 101 -10.41 14.01 28.19
N GLY A 102 -10.21 14.76 27.09
CA GLY A 102 -9.19 15.81 27.00
C GLY A 102 -7.76 15.28 26.96
N ALA A 103 -7.55 13.97 26.75
CA ALA A 103 -6.24 13.34 26.75
C ALA A 103 -5.48 13.55 25.44
N ILE A 104 -6.18 13.85 24.34
CA ILE A 104 -5.61 14.07 23.02
C ILE A 104 -6.31 15.22 22.27
N ASN A 105 -5.66 15.70 21.22
CA ASN A 105 -6.25 16.57 20.21
C ASN A 105 -6.40 15.78 18.90
N ARG A 106 -7.64 15.61 18.42
CA ARG A 106 -7.91 14.87 17.17
C ARG A 106 -7.22 15.48 15.95
N ALA A 107 -7.16 16.81 15.85
CA ALA A 107 -6.53 17.48 14.72
C ALA A 107 -5.04 17.14 14.65
N ASP A 108 -4.35 17.10 15.79
CA ASP A 108 -2.94 16.70 15.86
C ASP A 108 -2.74 15.24 15.43
N ILE A 109 -3.59 14.31 15.88
CA ILE A 109 -3.55 12.92 15.42
C ILE A 109 -3.77 12.84 13.91
N MET A 110 -4.78 13.53 13.39
CA MET A 110 -5.09 13.52 11.96
C MET A 110 -3.97 14.09 11.10
N ASN A 111 -3.25 15.12 11.57
CA ASN A 111 -2.08 15.65 10.87
C ASN A 111 -0.97 14.61 10.74
N HIS A 112 -0.70 13.83 11.79
CA HIS A 112 0.27 12.75 11.74
C HIS A 112 -0.19 11.60 10.83
N VAL A 113 -1.47 11.25 10.86
CA VAL A 113 -2.06 10.23 9.96
C VAL A 113 -1.92 10.64 8.50
N LYS A 114 -2.28 11.88 8.16
CA LYS A 114 -2.13 12.43 6.80
C LYS A 114 -0.68 12.41 6.35
N LYS A 115 0.23 12.82 7.22
CA LYS A 115 1.67 12.80 6.94
C LYS A 115 2.16 11.37 6.70
N PHE A 116 1.67 10.40 7.47
CA PHE A 116 1.99 8.99 7.25
C PHE A 116 1.52 8.51 5.87
N TYR A 117 0.28 8.81 5.48
CA TYR A 117 -0.23 8.45 4.16
C TYR A 117 0.57 9.13 3.03
N SER A 118 0.86 10.43 3.16
CA SER A 118 1.70 11.15 2.20
C SER A 118 3.07 10.49 2.06
N ASN A 119 3.75 10.20 3.18
CA ASN A 119 5.04 9.53 3.16
C ASN A 119 4.98 8.14 2.51
N CYS A 120 3.88 7.39 2.69
CA CYS A 120 3.71 6.09 2.04
C CYS A 120 3.53 6.25 0.52
N ILE A 121 2.79 7.28 0.08
CA ILE A 121 2.63 7.60 -1.34
C ILE A 121 3.98 7.98 -1.94
N ASP A 122 4.72 8.90 -1.29
CA ASP A 122 6.04 9.34 -1.73
C ASP A 122 7.01 8.16 -1.83
N TYR A 123 7.04 7.29 -0.81
CA TYR A 123 7.82 6.07 -0.83
C TYR A 123 7.43 5.18 -2.02
N LEU A 124 6.15 4.86 -2.20
CA LEU A 124 5.71 4.01 -3.31
C LEU A 124 6.00 4.63 -4.68
N GLU A 125 5.90 5.96 -4.80
CA GLU A 125 6.22 6.69 -6.03
C GLU A 125 7.68 6.48 -6.43
N GLU A 126 8.62 6.62 -5.47
CA GLU A 126 10.05 6.37 -5.69
C GLU A 126 10.31 4.94 -6.21
N TRP A 127 9.56 3.95 -5.71
CA TRP A 127 9.67 2.57 -6.18
C TRP A 127 9.02 2.33 -7.55
N THR A 128 8.02 3.13 -7.93
CA THR A 128 7.31 2.97 -9.22
C THR A 128 8.02 3.54 -10.43
N VAL A 129 9.03 4.41 -10.25
CA VAL A 129 9.78 5.04 -11.35
C VAL A 129 10.33 4.00 -12.34
N HIS A 130 10.75 2.84 -11.84
CA HIS A 130 11.31 1.75 -12.65
C HIS A 130 10.25 0.98 -13.48
N TYR A 131 8.96 1.21 -13.24
CA TYR A 131 7.86 0.53 -13.92
C TYR A 131 7.15 1.39 -14.96
N ASN A 132 7.54 2.66 -15.14
CA ASN A 132 6.89 3.56 -16.10
C ASN A 132 6.92 3.02 -17.53
N ASP A 133 8.04 2.41 -17.95
CA ASP A 133 8.17 1.80 -19.28
C ASP A 133 7.27 0.57 -19.45
N ILE A 134 6.89 -0.07 -18.34
CA ILE A 134 6.10 -1.31 -18.31
C ILE A 134 4.59 -1.00 -18.35
N GLU A 135 4.18 0.24 -18.08
CA GLU A 135 2.77 0.67 -18.09
C GLU A 135 2.09 0.36 -19.44
N HIS A 136 2.84 0.52 -20.54
CA HIS A 136 2.34 0.24 -21.88
C HIS A 136 1.90 -1.23 -22.08
N PHE A 137 2.39 -2.16 -21.25
CA PHE A 137 2.16 -3.60 -21.36
C PHE A 137 1.05 -4.13 -20.45
N HIS A 138 0.29 -3.26 -19.77
CA HIS A 138 -0.75 -3.69 -18.82
C HIS A 138 -1.77 -4.68 -19.43
N TRP A 139 -2.05 -4.55 -20.74
CA TRP A 139 -2.97 -5.41 -21.48
C TRP A 139 -2.57 -6.90 -21.47
N VAL A 140 -1.28 -7.23 -21.27
CA VAL A 140 -0.76 -8.61 -21.25
C VAL A 140 -1.36 -9.43 -20.10
N THR A 141 -1.83 -8.77 -19.04
CA THR A 141 -2.49 -9.45 -17.91
C THR A 141 -3.85 -10.04 -18.27
N LEU A 142 -4.47 -9.61 -19.38
CA LEU A 142 -5.80 -10.02 -19.84
C LEU A 142 -6.90 -9.89 -18.76
N LYS A 143 -6.69 -9.04 -17.75
CA LYS A 143 -7.68 -8.73 -16.71
C LYS A 143 -8.83 -7.87 -17.23
N GLN A 144 -8.63 -7.23 -18.38
CA GLN A 144 -9.61 -6.40 -19.09
C GLN A 144 -9.75 -6.90 -20.54
N GLU A 145 -10.84 -6.51 -21.20
CA GLU A 145 -11.03 -6.82 -22.62
C GLU A 145 -9.86 -6.29 -23.45
N LEU A 146 -9.30 -7.16 -24.30
CA LEU A 146 -8.13 -6.84 -25.09
C LEU A 146 -8.47 -5.73 -26.11
N ASN A 147 -7.79 -4.59 -26.04
CA ASN A 147 -7.95 -3.50 -26.99
C ASN A 147 -6.71 -3.36 -27.88
N TRP A 148 -6.92 -3.24 -29.20
CA TRP A 148 -5.80 -3.05 -30.13
C TRP A 148 -5.02 -1.77 -29.83
N ASN A 149 -5.70 -0.70 -29.42
CA ASN A 149 -5.05 0.57 -29.10
C ASN A 149 -3.99 0.42 -28.00
N ASP A 150 -4.20 -0.48 -27.04
CA ASP A 150 -3.24 -0.69 -25.96
C ASP A 150 -2.08 -1.58 -26.40
N VAL A 151 -2.34 -2.57 -27.26
CA VAL A 151 -1.28 -3.37 -27.90
C VAL A 151 -0.42 -2.49 -28.82
N GLN A 152 -1.03 -1.59 -29.58
CA GLN A 152 -0.34 -0.68 -30.48
C GLN A 152 0.60 0.26 -29.71
N LYS A 153 0.18 0.79 -28.56
CA LYS A 153 1.07 1.60 -27.68
C LYS A 153 2.31 0.81 -27.24
N SER A 154 2.15 -0.47 -26.88
CA SER A 154 3.30 -1.34 -26.57
C SER A 154 4.22 -1.51 -27.78
N PHE A 155 3.65 -1.75 -28.96
CA PHE A 155 4.41 -1.90 -30.21
C PHE A 155 5.20 -0.63 -30.55
N ASP A 156 4.56 0.53 -30.46
CA ASP A 156 5.21 1.83 -30.67
C ASP A 156 6.35 2.05 -29.68
N HIS A 157 6.13 1.75 -28.40
CA HIS A 157 7.16 1.86 -27.36
C HIS A 157 8.36 0.92 -27.63
N ILE A 158 8.12 -0.34 -28.02
CA ILE A 158 9.20 -1.27 -28.37
C ILE A 158 9.97 -0.77 -29.60
N THR A 159 9.27 -0.34 -30.64
CA THR A 159 9.91 0.10 -31.88
C THR A 159 10.78 1.33 -31.67
N GLN A 160 10.36 2.25 -30.81
CA GLN A 160 11.12 3.45 -30.46
C GLN A 160 12.36 3.15 -29.61
N ASN A 161 12.25 2.28 -28.61
CA ASN A 161 13.33 2.00 -27.67
C ASN A 161 14.25 0.83 -28.10
N PHE A 162 13.74 -0.08 -28.93
CA PHE A 162 14.42 -1.27 -29.43
C PHE A 162 14.26 -1.39 -30.96
N PRO A 163 14.92 -0.51 -31.74
CA PRO A 163 14.73 -0.40 -33.19
C PRO A 163 15.20 -1.62 -33.98
N TYR A 164 15.93 -2.55 -33.34
CA TYR A 164 16.37 -3.82 -33.95
C TYR A 164 15.41 -4.98 -33.69
N SER A 165 14.24 -4.71 -33.10
CA SER A 165 13.19 -5.71 -32.94
C SER A 165 12.57 -6.05 -34.30
N ASN A 166 12.54 -7.32 -34.67
CA ASN A 166 11.94 -7.78 -35.93
C ASN A 166 10.45 -8.12 -35.77
N ILE A 167 9.70 -7.27 -35.07
CA ILE A 167 8.27 -7.49 -34.81
C ILE A 167 7.47 -6.94 -36.00
N SER A 168 6.65 -7.78 -36.60
CA SER A 168 5.72 -7.41 -37.67
C SER A 168 4.40 -6.95 -37.08
N GLU A 169 4.04 -5.68 -37.28
CA GLU A 169 2.77 -5.11 -36.78
C GLU A 169 1.56 -5.86 -37.34
N ASN A 170 1.61 -6.25 -38.62
CA ASN A 170 0.53 -6.98 -39.28
C ASN A 170 0.32 -8.37 -38.66
N ASP A 171 1.40 -9.09 -38.35
CA ASP A 171 1.31 -10.41 -37.72
C ASP A 171 0.77 -10.28 -36.29
N LEU A 172 1.26 -9.28 -35.54
CA LEU A 172 0.76 -8.97 -34.20
C LEU A 172 -0.75 -8.62 -34.20
N PHE A 173 -1.21 -7.81 -35.15
CA PHE A 173 -2.64 -7.49 -35.31
C PHE A 173 -3.48 -8.73 -35.58
N ASN A 174 -2.99 -9.64 -36.43
CA ASN A 174 -3.67 -10.89 -36.73
C ASN A 174 -3.76 -11.78 -35.48
N GLU A 175 -2.66 -11.92 -34.72
CA GLU A 175 -2.64 -12.69 -33.47
C GLU A 175 -3.63 -12.15 -32.43
N VAL A 176 -3.64 -10.84 -32.22
CA VAL A 176 -4.60 -10.17 -31.31
C VAL A 176 -6.04 -10.37 -31.77
N SER A 177 -6.29 -10.28 -33.08
CA SER A 177 -7.62 -10.47 -33.68
C SER A 177 -8.11 -11.91 -33.53
N LEU A 178 -7.22 -12.89 -33.51
CA LEU A 178 -7.55 -14.29 -33.23
C LEU A 178 -7.87 -14.49 -31.74
N LEU A 179 -7.08 -13.92 -30.84
CA LEU A 179 -7.33 -13.98 -29.39
C LEU A 179 -8.72 -13.42 -29.03
N LYS A 180 -9.12 -12.31 -29.66
CA LYS A 180 -10.46 -11.71 -29.50
C LYS A 180 -11.62 -12.61 -29.92
N LYS A 181 -11.39 -13.66 -30.73
CA LYS A 181 -12.44 -14.61 -31.14
C LYS A 181 -12.60 -15.78 -30.17
N ILE A 182 -11.63 -15.97 -29.28
CA ILE A 182 -11.57 -17.12 -28.35
C ILE A 182 -12.18 -16.75 -26.99
N TYR A 183 -12.14 -15.47 -26.62
CA TYR A 183 -12.86 -14.88 -25.49
C TYR A 183 -14.24 -14.35 -25.92
#